data_AF-A0A2W6UGA7-F1
#
_entry.id   AF-A0A2W6UGA7-F1
#
_cell.length_a   1.000
_cell.length_b   1.000
_cell.length_c   1.000
_cell.angle_alpha   90.00
_cell.angle_beta   90.00
_cell.angle_gamma   90.00
#
_symmetry.space_group_name_H-M   'P 1'
#
loop_
_entity.id
_entity.type
_entity.pdbx_description
1 polymer ?
#
loop_
_entity_poly.entity_id
_entity_poly.type
_entity_poly.pdbx_seq_one_letter_code
_entity_poly.pdbx_strand_id
1 'polypeptide(L)'
;RGGDVFGNVRSLVFDNHEPRARRYALARRAIAIFRTLVDAGIVEIVRDPEGASVIRLTVDLQPNFALNQPLSPFALAAIALLSPDPPGEGGVGTGHYALDVVSIIEATLDDPRAILSQQEFKARGEAVAAMKRDGIEYDERMALLEEITYPKPLADLLAQSYEVFASSQPWVRDFALSPKSVVRDMFERAMSFAEYVSFYQLQRSEGLVLRYLSDAYRAIRQTVPAEARSDELVDIIEWLGELVRQVDSSLVDEWSALVDGAAHLPEDDTPVVPPAPPSILANRRAFTVLVRNELFRRVQLAALQDDDALVALDPDVDWPAALDAYYDEHDEILTGAAARSPRLCVIDEASAATGRWRVEQTIDDPGGDHDWRIRAEVDLEASVAEGAAIVRVVEVVRL
;
A
#
# COMPACT_ATOMS: atom_id res chain seq x y z
N ARG A 1 16.52 -19.29 -13.54
CA ARG A 1 17.13 -20.63 -13.82
C ARG A 1 18.63 -20.41 -14.00
N GLY A 2 19.49 -21.12 -13.27
CA GLY A 2 20.94 -21.11 -13.52
C GLY A 2 21.30 -21.87 -14.81
N GLY A 3 22.54 -21.72 -15.29
CA GLY A 3 23.05 -22.37 -16.51
C GLY A 3 23.15 -21.45 -17.73
N ASP A 4 22.98 -21.98 -18.95
CA ASP A 4 23.00 -21.20 -20.19
C ASP A 4 21.74 -20.33 -20.34
N VAL A 5 21.77 -19.15 -19.71
CA VAL A 5 20.67 -18.18 -19.71
C VAL A 5 20.31 -17.76 -21.14
N PHE A 6 21.31 -17.56 -22.00
CA PHE A 6 21.11 -17.16 -23.39
C PHE A 6 20.42 -18.27 -24.19
N GLY A 7 20.90 -19.51 -24.07
CA GLY A 7 20.29 -20.67 -24.71
C GLY A 7 18.84 -20.88 -24.29
N ASN A 8 18.54 -20.73 -22.99
CA ASN A 8 17.17 -20.83 -22.47
C ASN A 8 16.23 -19.79 -23.09
N VAL A 9 16.62 -18.51 -23.12
CA VAL A 9 15.81 -17.44 -23.73
C VAL A 9 15.67 -17.66 -25.24
N ARG A 10 16.73 -18.08 -25.91
CA ARG A 10 16.70 -18.40 -27.34
C ARG A 10 15.69 -19.51 -27.65
N SER A 11 15.69 -20.60 -26.88
CA SER A 11 14.71 -21.67 -27.05
C SER A 11 13.28 -21.13 -26.83
N LEU A 12 13.03 -20.35 -25.78
CA LEU A 12 11.70 -19.75 -25.53
C LEU A 12 11.18 -18.91 -26.70
N VAL A 13 12.07 -18.14 -27.33
CA VAL A 13 11.74 -17.24 -28.45
C VAL A 13 11.50 -18.01 -29.77
N PHE A 14 12.19 -19.13 -29.99
CA PHE A 14 12.20 -19.83 -31.28
C PHE A 14 11.42 -21.15 -31.31
N ASP A 15 11.27 -21.83 -30.16
CA ASP A 15 10.47 -23.06 -29.96
C ASP A 15 9.02 -22.72 -29.61
N ASN A 16 8.35 -22.03 -30.54
CA ASN A 16 6.92 -21.78 -30.48
C ASN A 16 6.31 -21.87 -31.89
N HIS A 17 4.98 -21.92 -31.96
CA HIS A 17 4.24 -22.07 -33.22
C HIS A 17 4.03 -20.74 -33.96
N GLU A 18 4.68 -19.64 -33.53
CA GLU A 18 4.52 -18.35 -34.20
C GLU A 18 5.20 -18.31 -35.58
N PRO A 19 4.64 -17.55 -36.54
CA PRO A 19 5.27 -17.29 -37.82
C PRO A 19 6.70 -16.73 -37.66
N ARG A 20 7.55 -16.99 -38.66
CA ARG A 20 8.96 -16.57 -38.65
C ARG A 20 9.13 -15.08 -38.35
N ALA A 21 8.28 -14.21 -38.91
CA ALA A 21 8.31 -12.77 -38.66
C ALA A 21 8.10 -12.42 -37.17
N ARG A 22 7.12 -13.05 -36.50
CA ARG A 22 6.84 -12.84 -35.07
C ARG A 22 7.95 -13.38 -34.17
N ARG A 23 8.55 -14.54 -34.51
CA ARG A 23 9.73 -15.05 -33.77
C ARG A 23 10.91 -14.07 -33.80
N TYR A 24 11.19 -13.44 -34.93
CA TYR A 24 12.22 -12.38 -34.97
C TYR A 24 11.82 -11.12 -34.20
N ALA A 25 10.54 -10.75 -34.16
CA ALA A 25 10.06 -9.65 -33.33
C ALA A 25 10.26 -9.97 -31.83
N LEU A 26 9.91 -11.17 -31.40
CA LEU A 26 10.16 -11.68 -30.05
C LEU A 26 11.66 -11.70 -29.72
N ALA A 27 12.52 -12.12 -30.66
CA ALA A 27 13.98 -12.10 -30.48
C ALA A 27 14.52 -10.68 -30.29
N ARG A 28 14.07 -9.73 -31.12
CA ARG A 28 14.44 -8.31 -30.98
C ARG A 28 13.98 -7.75 -29.63
N ARG A 29 12.77 -8.10 -29.19
CA ARG A 29 12.22 -7.71 -27.90
C ARG A 29 13.05 -8.28 -26.74
N ALA A 30 13.39 -9.57 -26.78
CA ALA A 30 14.23 -10.21 -25.78
C ALA A 30 15.63 -9.57 -25.68
N ILE A 31 16.24 -9.23 -26.82
CA ILE A 31 17.54 -8.52 -26.85
C ILE A 31 17.40 -7.09 -26.30
N ALA A 32 16.30 -6.39 -26.61
CA ALA A 32 16.04 -5.06 -26.08
C ALA A 32 15.92 -5.10 -24.55
N ILE A 33 15.11 -6.02 -24.01
CA ILE A 33 14.98 -6.24 -22.57
C ILE A 33 16.34 -6.58 -21.95
N PHE A 34 17.11 -7.48 -22.55
CA PHE A 34 18.45 -7.83 -22.06
C PHE A 34 19.38 -6.62 -21.96
N ARG A 35 19.40 -5.75 -22.98
CA ARG A 35 20.18 -4.51 -22.94
C ARG A 35 19.72 -3.58 -21.83
N THR A 36 18.40 -3.45 -21.62
CA THR A 36 17.86 -2.68 -20.49
C THR A 36 18.39 -3.17 -19.16
N LEU A 37 18.42 -4.49 -18.95
CA LEU A 37 18.91 -5.08 -17.71
C LEU A 37 20.43 -4.84 -17.54
N VAL A 38 21.19 -4.80 -18.64
CA VAL A 38 22.61 -4.46 -18.59
C VAL A 38 22.83 -2.97 -18.28
N ASP A 39 22.10 -2.08 -18.97
CA ASP A 39 22.22 -0.63 -18.79
C ASP A 39 21.76 -0.20 -17.39
N ALA A 40 20.72 -0.84 -16.85
CA ALA A 40 20.24 -0.63 -15.49
C ALA A 40 21.18 -1.23 -14.42
N GLY A 41 22.27 -1.88 -14.82
CA GLY A 41 23.21 -2.53 -13.89
C GLY A 41 22.55 -3.64 -13.08
N ILE A 42 21.57 -4.35 -13.66
CA ILE A 42 20.87 -5.51 -13.08
C ILE A 42 21.56 -6.81 -13.52
N VAL A 43 22.10 -6.82 -14.74
CA VAL A 43 22.79 -7.95 -15.36
C VAL A 43 24.15 -7.48 -15.88
N GLU A 44 25.18 -8.30 -15.75
CA GLU A 44 26.47 -8.09 -16.40
C GLU A 44 26.90 -9.32 -17.19
N ILE A 45 27.83 -9.06 -18.12
CA ILE A 45 28.50 -10.10 -18.89
C ILE A 45 29.93 -10.19 -18.36
N VAL A 46 30.22 -11.25 -17.62
CA VAL A 46 31.58 -11.57 -17.17
C VAL A 46 32.18 -12.67 -18.01
N ARG A 47 33.51 -12.78 -17.99
CA ARG A 47 34.18 -13.97 -18.53
C ARG A 47 34.43 -14.96 -17.42
N ASP A 48 34.07 -16.21 -17.65
CA ASP A 48 34.46 -17.31 -16.78
C ASP A 48 35.97 -17.62 -16.92
N PRO A 49 36.53 -18.47 -16.04
CA PRO A 49 37.94 -18.88 -16.11
C PRO A 49 38.32 -19.56 -17.43
N GLU A 50 37.35 -20.19 -18.11
CA GLU A 50 37.52 -20.81 -19.42
C GLU A 50 37.43 -19.82 -20.61
N GLY A 51 37.11 -18.54 -20.34
CA GLY A 51 37.06 -17.45 -21.30
C GLY A 51 35.72 -17.25 -22.01
N ALA A 52 34.68 -18.00 -21.64
CA ALA A 52 33.34 -17.85 -22.18
C ALA A 52 32.59 -16.69 -21.51
N SER A 53 31.76 -16.00 -22.28
CA SER A 53 30.90 -14.93 -21.75
C SER A 53 29.73 -15.54 -20.98
N VAL A 54 29.66 -15.24 -19.68
CA VAL A 54 28.59 -15.67 -18.77
C VAL A 54 27.76 -14.46 -18.37
N ILE A 55 26.45 -14.59 -18.51
CA ILE A 55 25.47 -13.60 -18.06
C ILE A 55 25.19 -13.87 -16.58
N ARG A 56 25.47 -12.90 -15.71
CA ARG A 56 25.16 -12.99 -14.27
C ARG A 56 24.43 -11.73 -13.79
N LEU A 57 23.75 -11.84 -12.66
CA LEU A 57 23.13 -10.69 -12.01
C LEU A 57 24.21 -9.92 -11.23
N THR A 58 24.23 -8.60 -11.36
CA THR A 58 25.18 -7.67 -10.69
C THR A 58 24.78 -7.36 -9.27
N VAL A 59 23.47 -7.34 -9.02
CA VAL A 59 22.87 -7.18 -7.70
C VAL A 59 22.43 -8.56 -7.22
N ASP A 60 22.45 -8.78 -5.91
CA ASP A 60 21.82 -9.95 -5.29
C ASP A 60 20.29 -9.77 -5.37
N LEU A 61 19.77 -9.79 -6.60
CA LEU A 61 18.35 -9.70 -6.88
C LEU A 61 17.70 -10.87 -6.18
N GLN A 62 16.67 -10.57 -5.40
CA GLN A 62 15.94 -11.58 -4.67
C GLN A 62 15.55 -12.71 -5.64
N PRO A 63 15.61 -13.99 -5.23
CA PRO A 63 15.33 -15.13 -6.10
C PRO A 63 14.00 -15.06 -6.88
N ASN A 64 13.08 -14.20 -6.44
CA ASN A 64 11.73 -14.02 -6.97
C ASN A 64 11.50 -12.67 -7.70
N PHE A 65 12.53 -11.94 -8.11
CA PHE A 65 12.36 -10.63 -8.78
C PHE A 65 11.50 -10.75 -10.05
N ALA A 66 10.46 -9.92 -10.16
CA ALA A 66 9.38 -10.01 -11.16
C ALA A 66 9.80 -9.49 -12.54
N LEU A 67 10.67 -10.22 -13.23
CA LEU A 67 11.03 -9.96 -14.63
C LEU A 67 9.88 -10.23 -15.62
N ASN A 68 8.79 -10.85 -15.15
CA ASN A 68 7.58 -11.10 -15.93
C ASN A 68 6.64 -9.88 -15.99
N GLN A 69 6.84 -8.88 -15.14
CA GLN A 69 6.09 -7.62 -15.20
C GLN A 69 6.89 -6.58 -16.01
N PRO A 70 6.34 -6.06 -17.13
CA PRO A 70 7.07 -5.20 -18.05
C PRO A 70 7.54 -3.87 -17.45
N LEU A 71 6.84 -3.36 -16.43
CA LEU A 71 7.15 -2.08 -15.80
C LEU A 71 8.08 -2.22 -14.58
N SER A 72 8.49 -3.43 -14.17
CA SER A 72 9.40 -3.61 -13.02
C SER A 72 10.74 -2.86 -13.16
N PRO A 73 11.40 -2.83 -14.35
CA PRO A 73 12.62 -2.03 -14.51
C PRO A 73 12.38 -0.53 -14.37
N PHE A 74 11.22 -0.04 -14.80
CA PHE A 74 10.83 1.35 -14.61
C PHE A 74 10.59 1.66 -13.13
N ALA A 75 9.84 0.81 -12.41
CA ALA A 75 9.62 0.97 -10.98
C ALA A 75 10.93 1.06 -10.19
N LEU A 76 11.90 0.19 -10.49
CA LEU A 76 13.22 0.23 -9.86
C LEU A 76 13.95 1.56 -10.12
N ALA A 77 13.94 2.03 -11.37
CA ALA A 77 14.54 3.31 -11.72
C ALA A 77 13.84 4.49 -11.04
N ALA A 78 12.52 4.46 -10.93
CA ALA A 78 11.73 5.48 -10.25
C ALA A 78 11.99 5.50 -8.73
N ILE A 79 12.10 4.33 -8.10
CA ILE A 79 12.44 4.22 -6.66
C ILE A 79 13.82 4.83 -6.40
N ALA A 80 14.78 4.64 -7.31
CA ALA A 80 16.11 5.22 -7.18
C ALA A 80 16.16 6.76 -7.25
N LEU A 81 15.06 7.42 -7.66
CA LEU A 81 14.92 8.89 -7.61
C LEU A 81 14.51 9.40 -6.23
N LEU A 82 13.95 8.53 -5.39
CA LEU A 82 13.49 8.88 -4.05
C LEU A 82 14.62 8.74 -3.03
N SER A 83 14.54 9.55 -1.97
CA SER A 83 15.44 9.45 -0.83
C SER A 83 14.69 8.93 0.40
N PRO A 84 15.24 7.95 1.15
CA PRO A 84 14.69 7.50 2.42
C PRO A 84 14.94 8.50 3.56
N ASP A 85 15.86 9.44 3.39
CA ASP A 85 16.12 10.49 4.37
C ASP A 85 14.96 11.50 4.39
N PRO A 86 14.64 12.09 5.56
CA PRO A 86 13.58 13.09 5.66
C PRO A 86 13.83 14.22 4.65
N PRO A 87 12.79 14.71 3.95
CA PRO A 87 12.98 15.70 2.92
C PRO A 87 13.61 16.97 3.51
N GLY A 88 14.76 17.38 2.99
CA GLY A 88 15.12 18.79 3.05
C GLY A 88 14.18 19.61 2.15
N GLU A 89 14.22 20.94 2.24
CA GLU A 89 13.56 21.80 1.24
C GLU A 89 14.01 21.38 -0.18
N GLY A 90 13.12 20.74 -0.94
CA GLY A 90 13.40 20.25 -2.31
C GLY A 90 13.54 18.73 -2.49
N GLY A 91 13.17 17.90 -1.52
CA GLY A 91 13.10 16.44 -1.72
C GLY A 91 12.12 16.01 -2.82
N VAL A 92 12.44 14.94 -3.54
CA VAL A 92 11.57 14.34 -4.57
C VAL A 92 10.53 13.44 -3.91
N GLY A 93 9.25 13.62 -4.25
CA GLY A 93 8.14 12.80 -3.73
C GLY A 93 7.12 13.60 -2.93
N THR A 94 6.27 12.91 -2.17
CA THR A 94 5.28 13.53 -1.26
C THR A 94 5.85 13.82 0.12
N GLY A 95 7.11 13.42 0.38
CA GLY A 95 7.74 13.51 1.68
C GLY A 95 7.57 12.25 2.54
N HIS A 96 6.93 11.21 1.98
CA HIS A 96 6.67 9.94 2.64
C HIS A 96 7.26 8.81 1.84
N TYR A 97 8.57 8.59 1.98
CA TYR A 97 9.33 7.63 1.16
C TYR A 97 8.66 6.27 1.07
N ALA A 98 8.19 5.69 2.19
CA ALA A 98 7.56 4.39 2.20
C ALA A 98 6.26 4.35 1.36
N LEU A 99 5.39 5.37 1.50
CA LEU A 99 4.14 5.47 0.73
C LEU A 99 4.39 5.85 -0.73
N ASP A 100 5.45 6.60 -1.00
CA ASP A 100 5.86 6.95 -2.36
C ASP A 100 6.37 5.70 -3.11
N VAL A 101 7.13 4.83 -2.45
CA VAL A 101 7.51 3.52 -3.01
C VAL A 101 6.26 2.65 -3.26
N VAL A 102 5.30 2.60 -2.34
CA VAL A 102 4.02 1.90 -2.57
C VAL A 102 3.31 2.47 -3.80
N SER A 103 3.24 3.79 -3.91
CA SER A 103 2.59 4.49 -5.03
C SER A 103 3.26 4.18 -6.39
N ILE A 104 4.59 4.10 -6.42
CA ILE A 104 5.34 3.67 -7.62
C ILE A 104 4.93 2.26 -8.03
N ILE A 105 4.82 1.34 -7.08
CA ILE A 105 4.45 -0.05 -7.38
C ILE A 105 2.98 -0.11 -7.84
N GLU A 106 2.05 0.55 -7.14
CA GLU A 106 0.64 0.61 -7.56
C GLU A 106 0.48 1.16 -8.97
N ALA A 107 1.33 2.11 -9.38
CA ALA A 107 1.30 2.69 -10.72
C ALA A 107 1.65 1.69 -11.84
N THR A 108 2.34 0.60 -11.51
CA THR A 108 2.71 -0.46 -12.45
C THR A 108 1.68 -1.59 -12.57
N LEU A 109 0.69 -1.62 -11.67
CA LEU A 109 -0.33 -2.65 -11.64
C LEU A 109 -1.51 -2.30 -12.56
N ASP A 110 -2.33 -3.31 -12.86
CA ASP A 110 -3.60 -3.13 -13.55
C ASP A 110 -4.60 -2.28 -12.72
N ASP A 111 -5.56 -1.64 -13.39
CA ASP A 111 -6.57 -0.81 -12.73
C ASP A 111 -7.67 -1.68 -12.09
N PRO A 112 -7.86 -1.63 -10.76
CA PRO A 112 -9.02 -2.23 -10.13
C PRO A 112 -10.22 -1.30 -10.32
N ARG A 113 -10.80 -1.29 -11.53
CA ARG A 113 -11.82 -0.32 -11.97
C ARG A 113 -12.99 -0.14 -11.01
N ALA A 114 -13.42 -1.20 -10.32
CA ALA A 114 -14.50 -1.15 -9.33
C ALA A 114 -14.12 -0.31 -8.09
N ILE A 115 -12.86 -0.35 -7.67
CA ILE A 115 -12.35 0.43 -6.54
C ILE A 115 -12.20 1.89 -6.98
N LEU A 116 -11.51 2.12 -8.10
CA LEU A 116 -11.21 3.47 -8.60
C LEU A 116 -12.49 4.26 -8.90
N SER A 117 -13.53 3.61 -9.42
CA SER A 117 -14.80 4.27 -9.68
C SER A 117 -15.52 4.70 -8.40
N GLN A 118 -15.42 3.92 -7.31
CA GLN A 118 -15.99 4.30 -6.01
C GLN A 118 -15.18 5.39 -5.32
N GLN A 119 -13.85 5.37 -5.45
CA GLN A 119 -12.99 6.47 -4.99
C GLN A 119 -13.34 7.78 -5.70
N GLU A 120 -13.44 7.76 -7.03
CA GLU A 120 -13.84 8.94 -7.80
C GLU A 120 -15.27 9.40 -7.45
N PHE A 121 -16.22 8.47 -7.34
CA PHE A 121 -17.60 8.81 -6.94
C PHE A 121 -17.65 9.53 -5.59
N LYS A 122 -16.88 9.03 -4.61
CA LYS A 122 -16.83 9.62 -3.28
C LYS A 122 -16.15 10.98 -3.26
N ALA A 123 -14.98 11.11 -3.92
CA ALA A 123 -14.27 12.39 -4.05
C ALA A 123 -15.15 13.46 -4.74
N ARG A 124 -15.89 13.08 -5.79
CA ARG A 124 -16.86 13.98 -6.43
C ARG A 124 -18.00 14.35 -5.49
N GLY A 125 -18.50 13.42 -4.69
CA GLY A 125 -19.54 13.67 -3.68
C GLY A 125 -19.10 14.69 -2.62
N GLU A 126 -17.90 14.52 -2.07
CA GLU A 126 -17.28 15.43 -1.10
C GLU A 126 -17.08 16.83 -1.71
N ALA A 127 -16.56 16.89 -2.94
CA ALA A 127 -16.40 18.14 -3.65
C ALA A 127 -17.72 18.86 -3.93
N VAL A 128 -18.78 18.14 -4.34
CA VAL A 128 -20.11 18.74 -4.50
C VAL A 128 -20.60 19.35 -3.20
N ALA A 129 -20.41 18.66 -2.06
CA ALA A 129 -20.82 19.16 -0.76
C ALA A 129 -20.02 20.42 -0.36
N ALA A 130 -18.71 20.43 -0.58
CA ALA A 130 -17.85 21.60 -0.37
C ALA A 130 -18.27 22.79 -1.26
N MET A 131 -18.35 22.59 -2.57
CA MET A 131 -18.74 23.62 -3.54
C MET A 131 -20.13 24.22 -3.27
N LYS A 132 -21.06 23.41 -2.71
CA LYS A 132 -22.37 23.91 -2.25
C LYS A 132 -22.26 24.80 -1.02
N ARG A 133 -21.39 24.45 -0.05
CA ARG A 133 -21.13 25.29 1.13
C ARG A 133 -20.48 26.61 0.74
N ASP A 134 -19.59 26.58 -0.25
CA ASP A 134 -18.87 27.75 -0.76
C ASP A 134 -19.73 28.62 -1.70
N GLY A 135 -20.98 28.20 -1.99
CA GLY A 135 -21.92 28.97 -2.81
C GLY A 135 -21.59 28.98 -4.31
N ILE A 136 -20.81 28.02 -4.81
CA ILE A 136 -20.44 27.94 -6.22
C ILE A 136 -21.66 27.63 -7.09
N GLU A 137 -21.81 28.38 -8.18
CA GLU A 137 -22.90 28.26 -9.13
C GLU A 137 -22.92 26.89 -9.83
N TYR A 138 -24.09 26.45 -10.28
CA TYR A 138 -24.28 25.09 -10.81
C TYR A 138 -23.37 24.80 -12.02
N ASP A 139 -23.30 25.71 -12.98
CA ASP A 139 -22.54 25.50 -14.21
C ASP A 139 -21.02 25.44 -13.92
N GLU A 140 -20.53 26.31 -13.04
CA GLU A 140 -19.13 26.31 -12.59
C GLU A 140 -18.80 25.02 -11.82
N ARG A 141 -19.72 24.56 -10.97
CA ARG A 141 -19.59 23.27 -10.27
C ARG A 141 -19.46 22.11 -11.25
N MET A 142 -20.28 22.09 -12.31
CA MET A 142 -20.21 21.00 -13.30
C MET A 142 -18.86 20.96 -14.01
N ALA A 143 -18.30 22.13 -14.36
CA ALA A 143 -16.96 22.21 -14.94
C ALA A 143 -15.88 21.70 -13.97
N LEU A 144 -15.90 22.15 -12.71
CA LEU A 144 -14.93 21.70 -11.70
C LEU A 144 -15.02 20.20 -11.42
N LEU A 145 -16.22 19.61 -11.42
CA LEU A 145 -16.40 18.17 -11.20
C LEU A 145 -15.84 17.30 -12.32
N GLU A 146 -15.70 17.80 -13.55
CA GLU A 146 -15.10 17.04 -14.65
C GLU A 146 -13.60 16.81 -14.43
N GLU A 147 -12.94 17.68 -13.68
CA GLU A 147 -11.51 17.57 -13.34
C GLU A 147 -11.25 16.61 -12.18
N ILE A 148 -12.27 16.28 -11.39
CA ILE A 148 -12.15 15.42 -10.21
C ILE A 148 -12.13 13.95 -10.63
N THR A 149 -11.05 13.29 -10.22
CA THR A 149 -10.81 11.86 -10.42
C THR A 149 -10.37 11.22 -9.10
N TYR A 150 -10.05 9.92 -9.11
CA TYR A 150 -9.47 9.23 -7.96
C TYR A 150 -8.05 9.74 -7.65
N PRO A 151 -7.52 9.55 -6.42
CA PRO A 151 -6.18 10.02 -6.06
C PRO A 151 -5.07 9.37 -6.89
N LYS A 152 -4.14 10.19 -7.41
CA LYS A 152 -3.01 9.78 -8.25
C LYS A 152 -1.68 10.30 -7.66
N PRO A 153 -1.22 9.73 -6.53
CA PRO A 153 0.05 10.15 -5.92
C PRO A 153 1.19 10.04 -6.93
N LEU A 154 2.10 11.01 -6.89
CA LEU A 154 3.27 11.10 -7.77
C LEU A 154 2.98 11.18 -9.28
N ALA A 155 1.74 11.49 -9.72
CA ALA A 155 1.35 11.45 -11.13
C ALA A 155 2.34 12.21 -12.05
N ASP A 156 2.68 13.46 -11.70
CA ASP A 156 3.57 14.29 -12.50
C ASP A 156 5.01 13.76 -12.52
N LEU A 157 5.54 13.37 -11.35
CA LEU A 157 6.86 12.78 -11.22
C LEU A 157 6.98 11.50 -12.05
N LEU A 158 5.97 10.63 -11.94
CA LEU A 158 5.90 9.36 -12.64
C LEU A 158 5.78 9.53 -14.14
N ALA A 159 4.93 10.46 -14.61
CA ALA A 159 4.80 10.78 -16.03
C ALA A 159 6.12 11.29 -16.63
N GLN A 160 6.79 12.22 -15.95
CA GLN A 160 8.08 12.76 -16.39
C GLN A 160 9.16 11.68 -16.39
N SER A 161 9.27 10.90 -15.31
CA SER A 161 10.24 9.82 -15.17
C SER A 161 10.03 8.74 -16.22
N TYR A 162 8.77 8.44 -16.54
CA TYR A 162 8.41 7.45 -17.57
C TYR A 162 8.87 7.89 -18.96
N GLU A 163 8.68 9.15 -19.34
CA GLU A 163 9.16 9.65 -20.64
C GLU A 163 10.69 9.62 -20.75
N VAL A 164 11.39 10.00 -19.68
CA VAL A 164 12.85 9.88 -19.61
C VAL A 164 13.28 8.42 -19.78
N PHE A 165 12.66 7.50 -19.04
CA PHE A 165 12.94 6.07 -19.14
C PHE A 165 12.66 5.53 -20.55
N ALA A 166 11.51 5.87 -21.14
CA ALA A 166 11.08 5.47 -22.47
C ALA A 166 11.96 6.02 -23.60
N SER A 167 12.69 7.12 -23.38
CA SER A 167 13.69 7.62 -24.33
C SER A 167 14.86 6.65 -24.51
N SER A 168 15.29 6.01 -23.42
CA SER A 168 16.37 5.00 -23.42
C SER A 168 15.86 3.59 -23.67
N GLN A 169 14.61 3.29 -23.28
CA GLN A 169 13.98 1.97 -23.40
C GLN A 169 12.65 2.03 -24.17
N PRO A 170 12.65 2.20 -25.51
CA PRO A 170 11.43 2.47 -26.27
C PRO A 170 10.35 1.39 -26.21
N TRP A 171 10.70 0.15 -25.85
CA TRP A 171 9.74 -0.96 -25.72
C TRP A 171 8.75 -0.76 -24.57
N VAL A 172 9.09 0.07 -23.57
CA VAL A 172 8.22 0.34 -22.44
C VAL A 172 6.92 1.04 -22.88
N ARG A 173 6.95 1.77 -24.02
CA ARG A 173 5.81 2.49 -24.60
C ARG A 173 4.63 1.59 -24.98
N ASP A 174 4.84 0.27 -25.06
CA ASP A 174 3.75 -0.69 -25.22
C ASP A 174 2.89 -0.81 -23.94
N PHE A 175 3.33 -0.24 -22.82
CA PHE A 175 2.71 -0.37 -21.50
C PHE A 175 2.43 1.00 -20.90
N ALA A 176 1.16 1.28 -20.61
CA ALA A 176 0.77 2.50 -19.94
C ALA A 176 1.03 2.41 -18.44
N LEU A 177 1.64 3.45 -17.88
CA LEU A 177 1.67 3.65 -16.44
C LEU A 177 0.30 4.15 -15.97
N SER A 178 -0.18 3.67 -14.83
CA SER A 178 -1.47 4.09 -14.28
C SER A 178 -1.31 4.51 -12.82
N PRO A 179 -0.87 5.74 -12.52
CA PRO A 179 -0.80 6.23 -11.14
C PRO A 179 -2.17 6.14 -10.45
N LYS A 180 -2.20 5.52 -9.26
CA LYS A 180 -3.40 5.30 -8.45
C LYS A 180 -3.02 5.07 -6.97
N SER A 181 -4.00 5.14 -6.08
CA SER A 181 -3.83 4.89 -4.65
C SER A 181 -4.93 3.98 -4.13
N VAL A 182 -4.60 2.74 -3.78
CA VAL A 182 -5.55 1.79 -3.17
C VAL A 182 -4.95 1.27 -1.86
N VAL A 183 -3.75 0.69 -1.90
CA VAL A 183 -3.00 0.30 -0.70
C VAL A 183 -2.64 1.53 0.12
N ARG A 184 -2.13 2.58 -0.55
CA ARG A 184 -1.81 3.83 0.13
C ARG A 184 -3.05 4.47 0.77
N ASP A 185 -4.16 4.56 0.05
CA ASP A 185 -5.42 5.11 0.56
C ASP A 185 -5.93 4.32 1.78
N MET A 186 -5.91 2.98 1.70
CA MET A 186 -6.29 2.11 2.81
C MET A 186 -5.40 2.31 4.05
N PHE A 187 -4.09 2.46 3.84
CA PHE A 187 -3.13 2.68 4.91
C PHE A 187 -3.24 4.08 5.54
N GLU A 188 -3.32 5.15 4.72
CA GLU A 188 -3.44 6.54 5.16
C GLU A 188 -4.73 6.77 5.96
N ARG A 189 -5.82 6.09 5.57
CA ARG A 189 -7.11 6.10 6.28
C ARG A 189 -7.18 5.17 7.48
N ALA A 190 -6.11 4.42 7.76
CA ALA A 190 -6.04 3.46 8.85
C ALA A 190 -7.20 2.44 8.85
N MET A 191 -7.71 2.06 7.68
CA MET A 191 -8.88 1.18 7.56
C MET A 191 -8.47 -0.30 7.56
N SER A 192 -9.27 -1.12 8.24
CA SER A 192 -9.32 -2.57 8.02
C SER A 192 -9.93 -2.93 6.67
N PHE A 193 -9.82 -4.19 6.26
CA PHE A 193 -10.42 -4.68 5.01
C PHE A 193 -11.95 -4.47 4.97
N ALA A 194 -12.64 -4.88 6.04
CA ALA A 194 -14.09 -4.75 6.14
C ALA A 194 -14.54 -3.27 6.11
N GLU A 195 -13.80 -2.40 6.80
CA GLU A 195 -14.08 -0.97 6.77
C GLU A 195 -13.84 -0.36 5.40
N TYR A 196 -12.74 -0.71 4.72
CA TYR A 196 -12.46 -0.22 3.37
C TYR A 196 -13.54 -0.64 2.37
N VAL A 197 -14.00 -1.89 2.46
CA VAL A 197 -15.11 -2.43 1.68
C VAL A 197 -16.41 -1.69 1.99
N SER A 198 -16.73 -1.47 3.26
CA SER A 198 -17.92 -0.73 3.67
C SER A 198 -17.86 0.73 3.24
N PHE A 199 -16.73 1.40 3.45
CA PHE A 199 -16.51 2.82 3.16
C PHE A 199 -16.68 3.16 1.68
N TYR A 200 -16.26 2.26 0.79
CA TYR A 200 -16.43 2.38 -0.67
C TYR A 200 -17.58 1.55 -1.24
N GLN A 201 -18.40 0.92 -0.40
CA GLN A 201 -19.57 0.12 -0.81
C GLN A 201 -19.22 -0.98 -1.83
N LEU A 202 -18.15 -1.73 -1.54
CA LEU A 202 -17.55 -2.73 -2.41
C LEU A 202 -17.96 -4.18 -2.06
N GLN A 203 -19.06 -4.42 -1.36
CA GLN A 203 -19.46 -5.75 -0.87
C GLN A 203 -19.60 -6.79 -1.99
N ARG A 204 -19.94 -6.35 -3.22
CA ARG A 204 -20.03 -7.24 -4.41
C ARG A 204 -18.71 -7.42 -5.14
N SER A 205 -17.62 -6.84 -4.63
CA SER A 205 -16.31 -6.79 -5.27
C SER A 205 -15.18 -7.10 -4.29
N GLU A 206 -15.48 -7.68 -3.12
CA GLU A 206 -14.49 -8.04 -2.09
C GLU A 206 -13.36 -8.91 -2.64
N GLY A 207 -13.68 -9.95 -3.42
CA GLY A 207 -12.66 -10.78 -4.07
C GLY A 207 -11.75 -10.01 -5.04
N LEU A 208 -12.26 -8.95 -5.70
CA LEU A 208 -11.44 -8.07 -6.54
C LEU A 208 -10.52 -7.20 -5.69
N VAL A 209 -10.99 -6.71 -4.53
CA VAL A 209 -10.17 -5.97 -3.57
C VAL A 209 -9.05 -6.87 -3.06
N LEU A 210 -9.36 -8.06 -2.56
CA LEU A 210 -8.36 -9.00 -2.06
C LEU A 210 -7.33 -9.38 -3.12
N ARG A 211 -7.77 -9.65 -4.36
CA ARG A 211 -6.87 -9.93 -5.48
C ARG A 211 -5.91 -8.77 -5.73
N TYR A 212 -6.41 -7.54 -5.76
CA TYR A 212 -5.57 -6.37 -5.97
C TYR A 212 -4.55 -6.19 -4.84
N LEU A 213 -4.97 -6.31 -3.57
CA LEU A 213 -4.08 -6.22 -2.41
C LEU A 213 -3.01 -7.31 -2.42
N SER A 214 -3.38 -8.53 -2.81
CA SER A 214 -2.46 -9.66 -2.99
C SER A 214 -1.43 -9.40 -4.10
N ASP A 215 -1.88 -8.84 -5.21
CA ASP A 215 -1.01 -8.48 -6.34
C ASP A 215 -0.06 -7.34 -5.96
N ALA A 216 -0.52 -6.33 -5.22
CA ALA A 216 0.31 -5.27 -4.68
C ALA A 216 1.36 -5.79 -3.69
N TYR A 217 0.96 -6.63 -2.73
CA TYR A 217 1.89 -7.27 -1.80
C TYR A 217 2.99 -8.06 -2.53
N ARG A 218 2.59 -8.87 -3.52
CA ARG A 218 3.53 -9.64 -4.33
C ARG A 218 4.46 -8.72 -5.12
N ALA A 219 3.93 -7.71 -5.79
CA ALA A 219 4.71 -6.78 -6.62
C ALA A 219 5.73 -5.99 -5.80
N ILE A 220 5.35 -5.48 -4.63
CA ILE A 220 6.26 -4.76 -3.72
C ILE A 220 7.38 -5.70 -3.27
N ARG A 221 7.04 -6.91 -2.80
CA ARG A 221 8.04 -7.89 -2.33
C ARG A 221 9.02 -8.33 -3.41
N GLN A 222 8.56 -8.42 -4.66
CA GLN A 222 9.38 -8.88 -5.77
C GLN A 222 10.20 -7.77 -6.40
N THR A 223 9.72 -6.53 -6.41
CA THR A 223 10.34 -5.43 -7.19
C THR A 223 11.23 -4.54 -6.34
N VAL A 224 10.86 -4.28 -5.09
CA VAL A 224 11.60 -3.34 -4.23
C VAL A 224 12.86 -4.00 -3.66
N PRO A 225 14.08 -3.49 -3.95
CA PRO A 225 15.33 -4.02 -3.40
C PRO A 225 15.40 -3.92 -1.88
N ALA A 226 16.24 -4.74 -1.24
CA ALA A 226 16.34 -4.75 0.23
C ALA A 226 16.90 -3.42 0.78
N GLU A 227 17.86 -2.84 0.07
CA GLU A 227 18.47 -1.54 0.36
C GLU A 227 17.49 -0.37 0.25
N ALA A 228 16.42 -0.52 -0.53
CA ALA A 228 15.36 0.48 -0.67
C ALA A 228 14.24 0.29 0.37
N ARG A 229 14.31 -0.75 1.23
CA ARG A 229 13.31 -1.01 2.28
C ARG A 229 13.70 -0.32 3.57
N SER A 230 13.24 0.91 3.75
CA SER A 230 13.26 1.58 5.06
C SER A 230 12.44 0.78 6.08
N ASP A 231 12.67 1.01 7.37
CA ASP A 231 11.93 0.33 8.44
C ASP A 231 10.41 0.52 8.33
N GLU A 232 9.97 1.73 7.99
CA GLU A 232 8.57 2.04 7.76
C GLU A 232 7.99 1.28 6.55
N LEU A 233 8.75 1.17 5.45
CA LEU A 233 8.30 0.39 4.31
C LEU A 233 8.21 -1.11 4.65
N VAL A 234 9.14 -1.63 5.44
CA VAL A 234 9.04 -3.01 5.96
C VAL A 234 7.78 -3.19 6.79
N ASP A 235 7.44 -2.23 7.66
CA ASP A 235 6.21 -2.27 8.46
C ASP A 235 4.95 -2.34 7.57
N ILE A 236 4.90 -1.53 6.51
CA ILE A 236 3.79 -1.56 5.53
C ILE A 236 3.72 -2.91 4.79
N ILE A 237 4.86 -3.45 4.37
CA ILE A 237 4.92 -4.75 3.68
C ILE A 237 4.43 -5.89 4.58
N GLU A 238 4.86 -5.89 5.84
CA GLU A 238 4.44 -6.90 6.82
C GLU A 238 2.95 -6.79 7.14
N TRP A 239 2.45 -5.56 7.35
CA TRP A 239 1.03 -5.29 7.54
C TRP A 239 0.18 -5.76 6.35
N LEU A 240 0.53 -5.35 5.12
CA LEU A 240 -0.22 -5.72 3.93
C LEU A 240 -0.22 -7.23 3.72
N GLY A 241 0.93 -7.88 3.95
CA GLY A 241 1.03 -9.33 3.85
C GLY A 241 0.18 -10.06 4.89
N GLU A 242 0.08 -9.51 6.10
CA GLU A 242 -0.75 -10.07 7.17
C GLU A 242 -2.25 -9.90 6.89
N LEU A 243 -2.64 -8.71 6.43
CA LEU A 243 -4.01 -8.41 6.01
C LEU A 243 -4.47 -9.39 4.93
N VAL A 244 -3.67 -9.58 3.88
CA VAL A 244 -4.00 -10.52 2.80
C VAL A 244 -4.19 -11.95 3.32
N ARG A 245 -3.31 -12.42 4.23
CA ARG A 245 -3.41 -13.77 4.81
C ARG A 245 -4.67 -13.97 5.64
N GLN A 246 -5.02 -12.99 6.47
CA GLN A 246 -6.19 -13.07 7.36
C GLN A 246 -7.49 -13.13 6.55
N VAL A 247 -7.65 -12.24 5.58
CA VAL A 247 -8.86 -12.18 4.75
C VAL A 247 -8.98 -13.42 3.86
N ASP A 248 -7.88 -13.92 3.30
CA ASP A 248 -7.91 -15.16 2.51
C ASP A 248 -8.34 -16.35 3.37
N SER A 249 -7.83 -16.47 4.62
CA SER A 249 -8.28 -17.52 5.54
C SER A 249 -9.76 -17.40 5.92
N SER A 250 -10.25 -16.21 6.23
CA SER A 250 -11.66 -16.02 6.62
C SER A 250 -12.60 -16.31 5.45
N LEU A 251 -12.25 -15.88 4.23
CA LEU A 251 -13.03 -16.21 3.04
C LEU A 251 -13.01 -17.70 2.75
N VAL A 252 -11.88 -18.39 2.91
CA VAL A 252 -11.79 -19.85 2.74
C VAL A 252 -12.64 -20.58 3.79
N ASP A 253 -12.66 -20.11 5.03
CA ASP A 253 -13.47 -20.68 6.11
C ASP A 253 -14.98 -20.43 5.89
N GLU A 254 -15.37 -19.22 5.49
CA GLU A 254 -16.74 -18.87 5.12
C GLU A 254 -17.22 -19.66 3.90
N TRP A 255 -16.39 -19.79 2.87
CA TRP A 255 -16.69 -20.65 1.73
C TRP A 255 -16.79 -22.11 2.13
N SER A 256 -15.91 -22.62 2.99
CA SER A 256 -15.98 -24.00 3.50
C SER A 256 -17.29 -24.23 4.26
N ALA A 257 -17.72 -23.26 5.06
CA ALA A 257 -19.00 -23.30 5.77
C ALA A 257 -20.22 -23.23 4.84
N LEU A 258 -20.11 -22.56 3.69
CA LEU A 258 -21.17 -22.47 2.67
C LEU A 258 -21.21 -23.70 1.75
N VAL A 259 -20.05 -24.30 1.43
CA VAL A 259 -19.89 -25.46 0.54
C VAL A 259 -20.30 -26.77 1.21
N ASP A 260 -20.30 -26.83 2.55
CA ASP A 260 -20.90 -27.92 3.33
C ASP A 260 -22.43 -28.11 3.07
N GLY A 261 -23.05 -27.24 2.26
CA GLY A 261 -24.42 -27.37 1.75
C GLY A 261 -24.60 -27.71 0.26
N ALA A 262 -23.63 -27.51 -0.63
CA ALA A 262 -23.76 -27.85 -2.06
C ALA A 262 -22.43 -27.79 -2.86
N ALA A 263 -22.05 -28.94 -3.41
CA ALA A 263 -21.24 -29.21 -4.61
C ALA A 263 -20.06 -28.28 -5.03
N HIS A 264 -18.88 -28.94 -5.10
CA HIS A 264 -17.61 -28.54 -5.70
C HIS A 264 -17.69 -27.85 -7.09
N LEU A 265 -16.94 -26.75 -7.24
CA LEU A 265 -16.50 -26.20 -8.53
C LEU A 265 -14.97 -26.38 -8.67
N PRO A 266 -14.40 -26.33 -9.89
CA PRO A 266 -13.02 -26.71 -10.16
C PRO A 266 -12.01 -25.70 -9.59
N GLU A 267 -11.00 -26.22 -8.91
CA GLU A 267 -9.79 -25.50 -8.49
C GLU A 267 -8.97 -25.09 -9.73
N ASP A 268 -8.94 -23.81 -10.07
CA ASP A 268 -7.84 -23.17 -10.83
C ASP A 268 -8.12 -21.66 -10.91
N ASP A 269 -7.62 -20.90 -9.92
CA ASP A 269 -7.21 -19.47 -9.96
C ASP A 269 -7.06 -18.84 -8.56
N THR A 270 -7.11 -19.62 -7.47
CA THR A 270 -6.78 -19.11 -6.13
C THR A 270 -5.28 -18.82 -6.02
N PRO A 271 -4.87 -17.58 -5.68
CA PRO A 271 -3.48 -17.28 -5.40
C PRO A 271 -2.98 -18.20 -4.28
N VAL A 272 -1.91 -18.97 -4.51
CA VAL A 272 -1.30 -19.78 -3.45
C VAL A 272 -0.61 -18.85 -2.46
N VAL A 273 -1.34 -18.41 -1.44
CA VAL A 273 -0.80 -17.71 -0.27
C VAL A 273 -0.42 -18.78 0.77
N PRO A 274 0.75 -18.69 1.43
CA PRO A 274 1.06 -19.55 2.58
C PRO A 274 -0.05 -19.45 3.64
N PRO A 275 -0.37 -20.52 4.38
CA PRO A 275 -1.44 -20.50 5.38
C PRO A 275 -1.22 -19.37 6.38
N ALA A 276 -2.32 -18.75 6.84
CA ALA A 276 -2.27 -17.70 7.83
C ALA A 276 -1.49 -18.17 9.08
N PRO A 277 -0.66 -17.30 9.68
CA PRO A 277 -0.03 -17.64 10.94
C PRO A 277 -1.12 -17.93 11.99
N PRO A 278 -0.86 -18.79 12.99
CA PRO A 278 -1.86 -19.22 13.95
C PRO A 278 -2.42 -18.09 14.84
N SER A 279 -1.83 -16.89 14.76
CA SER A 279 -2.24 -15.71 15.51
C SER A 279 -1.72 -14.45 14.84
N ILE A 280 -2.54 -13.39 14.80
CA ILE A 280 -2.15 -12.06 14.32
C ILE A 280 -0.99 -11.45 15.13
N LEU A 281 -0.80 -11.93 16.37
CA LEU A 281 0.27 -11.50 17.26
C LEU A 281 1.63 -12.09 16.87
N ALA A 282 1.66 -13.15 16.06
CA ALA A 282 2.91 -13.80 15.64
C ALA A 282 3.77 -12.85 14.80
N ASN A 283 3.15 -12.01 13.97
CA ASN A 283 3.82 -10.95 13.25
C ASN A 283 3.74 -9.63 14.03
N ARG A 284 4.66 -9.45 14.98
CA ARG A 284 4.68 -8.27 15.86
C ARG A 284 4.73 -6.94 15.11
N ARG A 285 5.44 -6.86 13.97
CA ARG A 285 5.51 -5.63 13.15
C ARG A 285 4.16 -5.30 12.55
N ALA A 286 3.50 -6.28 11.91
CA ALA A 286 2.15 -6.11 11.37
C ALA A 286 1.14 -5.72 12.46
N PHE A 287 1.16 -6.39 13.62
CA PHE A 287 0.24 -6.09 14.71
C PHE A 287 0.47 -4.68 15.30
N THR A 288 1.73 -4.24 15.40
CA THR A 288 2.08 -2.86 15.79
C THR A 288 1.45 -1.82 14.86
N VAL A 289 1.44 -2.09 13.54
CA VAL A 289 0.79 -1.23 12.55
C VAL A 289 -0.73 -1.19 12.75
N LEU A 290 -1.37 -2.34 13.02
CA LEU A 290 -2.81 -2.39 13.30
C LEU A 290 -3.19 -1.54 14.51
N VAL A 291 -2.41 -1.65 15.61
CA VAL A 291 -2.62 -0.87 16.83
C VAL A 291 -2.46 0.64 16.56
N ARG A 292 -1.42 1.04 15.81
CA ARG A 292 -1.21 2.44 15.41
C ARG A 292 -2.34 2.97 14.55
N ASN A 293 -2.82 2.17 13.60
CA ASN A 293 -3.94 2.53 12.75
C ASN A 293 -5.20 2.79 13.59
N GLU A 294 -5.51 1.91 14.54
CA GLU A 294 -6.71 2.05 15.36
C GLU A 294 -6.68 3.29 16.27
N LEU A 295 -5.51 3.67 16.79
CA LEU A 295 -5.32 4.94 17.48
C LEU A 295 -5.42 6.15 16.54
N PHE A 296 -4.77 6.08 15.37
CA PHE A 296 -4.78 7.19 14.43
C PHE A 296 -6.15 7.44 13.81
N ARG A 297 -6.97 6.40 13.67
CA ARG A 297 -8.38 6.51 13.27
C ARG A 297 -9.15 7.44 14.21
N ARG A 298 -8.90 7.38 15.52
CA ARG A 298 -9.51 8.30 16.49
C ARG A 298 -9.01 9.73 16.32
N VAL A 299 -7.72 9.90 16.03
CA VAL A 299 -7.15 11.23 15.68
C VAL A 299 -7.83 11.80 14.44
N GLN A 300 -8.07 10.98 13.41
CA GLN A 300 -8.78 11.40 12.20
C GLN A 300 -10.24 11.81 12.47
N LEU A 301 -10.97 11.02 13.26
CA LEU A 301 -12.34 11.36 13.63
C LEU A 301 -12.40 12.62 14.51
N ALA A 302 -11.45 12.80 15.42
CA ALA A 302 -11.30 14.00 16.23
C ALA A 302 -11.00 15.25 15.40
N ALA A 303 -10.15 15.13 14.38
CA ALA A 303 -9.87 16.20 13.43
C ALA A 303 -11.11 16.58 12.58
N LEU A 304 -11.99 15.62 12.32
CA LEU A 304 -13.27 15.84 11.64
C LEU A 304 -14.37 16.34 12.58
N GLN A 305 -14.12 16.40 13.90
CA GLN A 305 -15.12 16.68 14.94
C GLN A 305 -16.34 15.73 14.82
N ASP A 306 -16.10 14.46 14.49
CA ASP A 306 -17.14 13.43 14.38
C ASP A 306 -17.35 12.75 15.74
N ASP A 307 -17.98 13.50 16.64
CA ASP A 307 -18.27 13.08 18.02
C ASP A 307 -19.08 11.78 18.07
N ASP A 308 -20.08 11.65 17.18
CA ASP A 308 -20.96 10.48 17.12
C ASP A 308 -20.15 9.21 16.80
N ALA A 309 -19.23 9.27 15.84
CA ALA A 309 -18.37 8.14 15.50
C ALA A 309 -17.39 7.79 16.63
N LEU A 310 -16.82 8.80 17.30
CA LEU A 310 -15.91 8.60 18.42
C LEU A 310 -16.60 7.97 19.64
N VAL A 311 -17.78 8.47 20.01
CA VAL A 311 -18.59 7.91 21.11
C VAL A 311 -19.06 6.49 20.78
N ALA A 312 -19.34 6.19 19.52
CA ALA A 312 -19.67 4.82 19.11
C ALA A 312 -18.48 3.85 19.29
N LEU A 313 -17.25 4.33 19.08
CA LEU A 313 -16.03 3.51 19.28
C LEU A 313 -15.64 3.38 20.75
N ASP A 314 -15.65 4.49 21.49
CA ASP A 314 -15.24 4.53 22.89
C ASP A 314 -16.34 5.18 23.75
N PRO A 315 -17.44 4.46 24.02
CA PRO A 315 -18.61 5.03 24.73
C PRO A 315 -18.33 5.40 26.19
N ASP A 316 -17.22 4.93 26.75
CA ASP A 316 -16.79 5.24 28.12
C ASP A 316 -15.98 6.56 28.21
N VAL A 317 -15.66 7.19 27.07
CA VAL A 317 -14.83 8.40 26.98
C VAL A 317 -15.70 9.60 26.62
N ASP A 318 -15.55 10.70 27.36
CA ASP A 318 -16.22 11.97 27.07
C ASP A 318 -15.49 12.74 25.96
N TRP A 319 -15.60 12.22 24.73
CA TRP A 319 -14.99 12.83 23.55
C TRP A 319 -15.43 14.28 23.31
N PRO A 320 -16.73 14.63 23.39
CA PRO A 320 -17.16 16.02 23.19
C PRO A 320 -16.45 16.99 24.13
N ALA A 321 -16.39 16.69 25.43
CA ALA A 321 -15.71 17.55 26.39
C ALA A 321 -14.19 17.65 26.14
N ALA A 322 -13.55 16.54 25.74
CA ALA A 322 -12.13 16.54 25.41
C ALA A 322 -11.81 17.36 24.15
N LEU A 323 -12.66 17.27 23.12
CA LEU A 323 -12.49 18.04 21.88
C LEU A 323 -12.79 19.52 22.09
N ASP A 324 -13.85 19.87 22.82
CA ASP A 324 -14.13 21.26 23.18
C ASP A 324 -12.90 21.89 23.87
N ALA A 325 -12.32 21.18 24.85
CA ALA A 325 -11.13 21.66 25.56
C ALA A 325 -9.88 21.73 24.68
N TYR A 326 -9.73 20.85 23.68
CA TYR A 326 -8.65 20.92 22.70
C TYR A 326 -8.81 22.15 21.79
N TYR A 327 -10.01 22.34 21.22
CA TYR A 327 -10.28 23.40 20.25
C TYR A 327 -10.42 24.80 20.88
N ASP A 328 -10.58 24.88 22.21
CA ASP A 328 -10.41 26.13 22.96
C ASP A 328 -8.96 26.65 22.91
N GLU A 329 -7.97 25.77 22.70
CA GLU A 329 -6.54 26.11 22.69
C GLU A 329 -5.91 26.03 21.29
N HIS A 330 -6.33 25.07 20.47
CA HIS A 330 -5.72 24.76 19.17
C HIS A 330 -6.77 24.82 18.04
N ASP A 331 -6.43 25.48 16.92
CA ASP A 331 -7.38 25.68 15.83
C ASP A 331 -7.66 24.42 14.98
N GLU A 332 -6.73 23.45 14.97
CA GLU A 332 -6.77 22.28 14.07
C GLU A 332 -6.03 21.09 14.69
N ILE A 333 -6.52 19.87 14.43
CA ILE A 333 -5.75 18.63 14.63
C ILE A 333 -5.11 18.22 13.31
N LEU A 334 -3.78 18.12 13.28
CA LEU A 334 -3.07 17.70 12.07
C LEU A 334 -3.22 16.19 11.85
N THR A 335 -3.56 15.82 10.61
CA THR A 335 -3.70 14.40 10.19
C THR A 335 -2.81 14.03 9.00
N GLY A 336 -1.94 14.95 8.59
CA GLY A 336 -0.91 14.70 7.60
C GLY A 336 0.08 13.62 8.08
N ALA A 337 0.95 13.13 7.20
CA ALA A 337 1.74 11.97 7.60
C ALA A 337 2.88 12.24 8.60
N ALA A 338 3.16 13.50 8.95
CA ALA A 338 3.91 13.82 10.18
C ALA A 338 3.18 13.35 11.45
N ALA A 339 1.86 13.55 11.51
CA ALA A 339 1.00 13.11 12.63
C ALA A 339 0.95 11.58 12.77
N ARG A 340 1.25 10.83 11.70
CA ARG A 340 1.35 9.37 11.69
C ARG A 340 2.73 8.85 12.12
N SER A 341 3.65 9.73 12.47
CA SER A 341 5.02 9.33 12.82
C SER A 341 5.03 8.30 13.95
N PRO A 342 5.84 7.23 13.85
CA PRO A 342 6.08 6.30 14.94
C PRO A 342 6.52 6.97 16.25
N ARG A 343 7.04 8.21 16.20
CA ARG A 343 7.43 8.99 17.38
C ARG A 343 6.26 9.52 18.19
N LEU A 344 5.09 9.69 17.56
CA LEU A 344 3.87 10.16 18.19
C LEU A 344 3.03 9.00 18.76
N CYS A 345 3.45 7.75 18.56
CA CYS A 345 2.80 6.60 19.16
C CYS A 345 3.79 5.74 19.94
N VAL A 346 3.60 5.70 21.25
CA VAL A 346 4.37 4.86 22.18
C VAL A 346 3.56 3.62 22.53
N ILE A 347 4.19 2.45 22.44
CA ILE A 347 3.60 1.16 22.81
C ILE A 347 4.45 0.55 23.92
N ASP A 348 3.86 0.37 25.10
CA ASP A 348 4.43 -0.33 26.24
C ASP A 348 3.84 -1.75 26.35
N GLU A 349 4.72 -2.73 26.18
CA GLU A 349 4.39 -4.14 26.21
C GLU A 349 4.71 -4.81 27.56
N ALA A 350 5.10 -4.05 28.59
CA ALA A 350 5.45 -4.62 29.90
C ALA A 350 4.32 -5.48 30.51
N SER A 351 3.07 -5.17 30.16
CA SER A 351 1.88 -5.90 30.61
C SER A 351 1.46 -7.05 29.67
N ALA A 352 2.24 -7.38 28.63
CA ALA A 352 1.89 -8.41 27.65
C ALA A 352 1.67 -9.79 28.28
N ALA A 353 2.37 -10.10 29.38
CA ALA A 353 2.18 -11.33 30.15
C ALA A 353 0.78 -11.45 30.79
N THR A 354 0.08 -10.32 30.94
CA THR A 354 -1.31 -10.24 31.42
C THR A 354 -2.32 -10.09 30.28
N GLY A 355 -1.88 -10.27 29.03
CA GLY A 355 -2.74 -10.19 27.85
C GLY A 355 -3.04 -8.77 27.36
N ARG A 356 -2.28 -7.75 27.81
CA ARG A 356 -2.53 -6.35 27.45
C ARG A 356 -1.29 -5.58 27.06
N TRP A 357 -1.43 -4.69 26.07
CA TRP A 357 -0.46 -3.61 25.82
C TRP A 357 -1.04 -2.28 26.25
N ARG A 358 -0.19 -1.35 26.68
CA ARG A 358 -0.56 0.04 26.93
C ARG A 358 -0.04 0.88 25.79
N VAL A 359 -0.87 1.76 25.26
CA VAL A 359 -0.50 2.59 24.13
C VAL A 359 -0.89 4.03 24.38
N GLU A 360 -0.04 4.92 23.91
CA GLU A 360 -0.25 6.35 24.01
C GLU A 360 -0.03 6.97 22.63
N GLN A 361 -1.05 7.66 22.12
CA GLN A 361 -1.00 8.44 20.89
C GLN A 361 -0.96 9.92 21.24
N THR A 362 0.04 10.62 20.73
CA THR A 362 0.16 12.07 20.80
C THR A 362 -0.64 12.70 19.67
N ILE A 363 -1.43 13.73 19.98
CA ILE A 363 -2.12 14.52 18.97
C ILE A 363 -1.15 15.58 18.45
N ASP A 364 -1.00 15.66 17.13
CA ASP A 364 -0.13 16.62 16.47
C ASP A 364 -0.89 17.93 16.25
N ASP A 365 -0.43 19.01 16.86
CA ASP A 365 -1.01 20.35 16.78
C ASP A 365 -0.14 21.28 15.90
N PRO A 366 -0.72 22.36 15.35
CA PRO A 366 0.02 23.32 14.51
C PRO A 366 1.18 24.02 15.23
N GLY A 367 1.11 24.15 16.56
CA GLY A 367 2.17 24.74 17.38
C GLY A 367 3.37 23.81 17.59
N GLY A 368 3.18 22.51 17.40
CA GLY A 368 4.14 21.47 17.76
C GLY A 368 4.34 21.35 19.27
N ASP A 369 3.35 21.75 20.07
CA ASP A 369 3.40 21.73 21.52
C ASP A 369 3.31 20.28 22.04
N HIS A 370 2.58 19.43 21.33
CA HIS A 370 2.39 18.01 21.62
C HIS A 370 1.96 17.82 23.09
N ASP A 371 0.92 18.51 23.53
CA ASP A 371 0.43 18.55 24.91
C ASP A 371 -0.77 17.63 25.17
N TRP A 372 -1.43 17.12 24.12
CA TRP A 372 -2.56 16.20 24.21
C TRP A 372 -2.21 14.74 23.92
N ARG A 373 -2.80 13.82 24.68
CA ARG A 373 -2.58 12.36 24.58
C ARG A 373 -3.90 11.59 24.58
N ILE A 374 -3.99 10.57 23.73
CA ILE A 374 -4.97 9.49 23.82
C ILE A 374 -4.27 8.30 24.46
N ARG A 375 -4.72 7.86 25.62
CA ARG A 375 -4.20 6.67 26.31
C ARG A 375 -5.18 5.52 26.16
N ALA A 376 -4.67 4.35 25.77
CA ALA A 376 -5.50 3.18 25.54
C ALA A 376 -4.80 1.89 25.99
N GLU A 377 -5.62 0.84 26.13
CA GLU A 377 -5.15 -0.54 26.31
C GLU A 377 -5.53 -1.37 25.08
N VAL A 378 -4.62 -2.26 24.66
CA VAL A 378 -4.89 -3.25 23.62
C VAL A 378 -5.17 -4.60 24.27
N ASP A 379 -6.32 -5.20 23.98
CA ASP A 379 -6.66 -6.55 24.44
C ASP A 379 -6.13 -7.58 23.45
N LEU A 380 -5.08 -8.32 23.84
CA LEU A 380 -4.40 -9.24 22.93
C LEU A 380 -5.24 -10.48 22.62
N GLU A 381 -6.05 -10.96 23.56
CA GLU A 381 -6.89 -12.16 23.36
C GLU A 381 -8.06 -11.84 22.44
N ALA A 382 -8.75 -10.72 22.70
CA ALA A 382 -9.81 -10.23 21.83
C ALA A 382 -9.28 -9.92 20.43
N SER A 383 -8.07 -9.37 20.34
CA SER A 383 -7.42 -9.10 19.05
C SER A 383 -7.20 -10.37 18.23
N VAL A 384 -6.78 -11.46 18.87
CA VAL A 384 -6.63 -12.74 18.18
C VAL A 384 -7.98 -13.30 17.72
N ALA A 385 -9.02 -13.18 18.54
CA ALA A 385 -10.35 -13.68 18.21
C ALA A 385 -10.98 -12.94 17.02
N GLU A 386 -10.82 -11.62 16.95
CA GLU A 386 -11.41 -10.77 15.92
C GLU A 386 -10.52 -10.62 14.67
N GLY A 387 -9.25 -11.04 14.75
CA GLY A 387 -8.30 -10.85 13.66
C GLY A 387 -7.91 -9.39 13.41
N ALA A 388 -8.23 -8.49 14.34
CA ALA A 388 -7.95 -7.05 14.27
C ALA A 388 -7.38 -6.55 15.61
N ALA A 389 -6.78 -5.36 15.65
CA ALA A 389 -6.33 -4.77 16.90
C ALA A 389 -7.53 -4.22 17.70
N ILE A 390 -7.83 -4.84 18.84
CA ILE A 390 -8.89 -4.38 19.74
C ILE A 390 -8.30 -3.39 20.75
N VAL A 391 -8.56 -2.11 20.51
CA VAL A 391 -8.10 -0.99 21.32
C VAL A 391 -9.25 -0.41 22.12
N ARG A 392 -9.03 -0.24 23.43
CA ARG A 392 -9.94 0.45 24.33
C ARG A 392 -9.30 1.74 24.84
N VAL A 393 -9.83 2.89 24.45
CA VAL A 393 -9.38 4.17 25.01
C VAL A 393 -9.79 4.25 26.48
N VAL A 394 -8.82 4.64 27.30
CA VAL A 394 -8.98 4.83 28.75
C VAL A 394 -9.26 6.30 29.05
N GLU A 395 -8.53 7.21 28.41
CA GLU A 395 -8.69 8.65 28.60
C GLU A 395 -8.08 9.43 27.42
N VAL A 396 -8.61 10.65 27.23
CA VAL A 396 -7.98 11.70 26.43
C VAL A 396 -7.61 12.82 27.40
N VAL A 397 -6.33 13.17 27.44
CA VAL A 397 -5.78 14.00 28.51
C VAL A 397 -4.78 15.01 27.98
N ARG A 398 -4.75 16.18 28.62
CA ARG A 398 -3.72 17.20 28.46
C ARG A 398 -2.65 17.05 29.54
N LEU A 399 -1.38 17.19 29.15
CA LEU A 399 -0.20 17.00 30.03
C LEU A 399 0.18 18.24 30.85
#